data_AF-A0A1G9TXW4-F1
#
_entry.id   AF-A0A1G9TXW4-F1
#
_cell.length_a   1.000
_cell.length_b   1.000
_cell.length_c   1.000
_cell.angle_alpha   90.00
_cell.angle_beta   90.00
_cell.angle_gamma   90.00
#
_symmetry.space_group_name_H-M   'P 1'
#
loop_
_entity.id
_entity.type
_entity.pdbx_description
1 polymer ?
#
loop_
_entity_poly.entity_id
_entity_poly.type
_entity_poly.pdbx_seq_one_letter_code
_entity_poly.pdbx_strand_id
1 'polypeptide(L)'
;SDDSGLIDLVDNFADLSRDIKRYQIIFEVVEFKLTDLTWQEISSRMIKIYSLAATMETAEDEIVRLEEIASALAALAEKKRLDFVRRKLVSLSEYILTVTELNEKRIRDIIETKLPGGGDIVESTAERLRKEGRREGMAKTLTTQLKKKFSSELPEDIKQSMEKADREDLIKIRDNIFDIEDMDEVRKLLKED
;
A
#
# COMPACT_ATOMS: atom_id res chain seq x y z
N SER A 1 23.72 -2.16 34.69
CA SER A 1 23.48 -0.72 34.80
C SER A 1 23.84 -0.09 33.48
N ASP A 2 22.84 0.11 32.61
CA ASP A 2 22.84 1.17 31.59
C ASP A 2 21.43 1.31 30.99
N ASP A 3 20.42 1.40 31.86
CA ASP A 3 19.05 1.82 31.49
C ASP A 3 18.91 3.35 31.43
N SER A 4 19.96 4.11 31.77
CA SER A 4 19.93 5.57 31.84
C SER A 4 19.77 6.23 30.47
N GLY A 5 20.28 5.62 29.39
CA GLY A 5 20.22 6.21 28.06
C GLY A 5 18.82 6.24 27.42
N LEU A 6 17.94 5.32 27.80
CA LEU A 6 16.56 5.27 27.30
C LEU A 6 15.63 6.21 28.07
N ILE A 7 15.83 6.32 29.39
CA ILE A 7 15.08 7.24 30.24
C ILE A 7 15.39 8.70 29.86
N ASP A 8 16.67 9.01 29.61
CA ASP A 8 17.09 10.34 29.14
C ASP A 8 16.49 10.69 27.76
N LEU A 9 16.21 9.71 26.90
CA LEU A 9 15.57 9.97 25.61
C LEU A 9 14.10 10.37 25.80
N VAL A 10 13.36 9.67 26.67
CA VAL A 10 11.93 9.91 26.95
C VAL A 10 11.72 11.26 27.65
N ASP A 11 12.60 11.64 28.57
CA ASP A 11 12.46 12.91 29.30
C ASP A 11 12.78 14.12 28.40
N ASN A 12 13.75 14.00 27.48
CA ASN A 12 14.07 15.05 26.51
C ASN A 12 13.02 15.21 25.39
N PHE A 13 12.07 14.28 25.26
CA PHE A 13 10.98 14.36 24.28
C PHE A 13 9.94 15.42 24.63
N ALA A 14 9.80 15.76 25.92
CA ALA A 14 8.89 16.80 26.37
C ALA A 14 9.26 18.17 25.79
N ASP A 15 10.55 18.43 25.60
CA ASP A 15 11.11 19.73 25.17
C ASP A 15 11.25 19.90 23.65
N LEU A 16 10.92 18.89 22.86
CA LEU A 16 10.94 19.01 21.40
C LEU A 16 9.87 20.00 20.90
N SER A 17 10.25 20.81 19.91
CA SER A 17 9.34 21.76 19.27
C SER A 17 8.14 21.04 18.66
N ARG A 18 7.00 21.74 18.62
CA ARG A 18 5.72 21.18 18.16
C ARG A 18 5.80 20.64 16.71
N ASP A 19 6.70 21.21 15.91
CA ASP A 19 6.95 20.82 14.52
C ASP A 19 7.68 19.48 14.41
N ILE A 20 8.57 19.14 15.35
CA ILE A 20 9.28 17.85 15.37
C ILE A 20 8.34 16.73 15.85
N LYS A 21 7.49 17.01 16.85
CA LYS A 21 6.48 16.07 17.36
C LYS A 21 5.45 15.67 16.28
N ARG A 22 5.21 16.55 15.30
CA ARG A 22 4.28 16.30 14.18
C ARG A 22 4.70 15.13 13.29
N TYR A 23 6.00 14.79 13.27
CA TYR A 23 6.57 13.74 12.43
C TYR A 23 7.06 12.50 13.20
N GLN A 24 6.79 12.40 14.51
CA GLN A 24 7.28 11.29 15.33
C GLN A 24 6.18 10.29 15.67
N ILE A 25 6.36 9.06 15.18
CA ILE A 25 5.63 7.88 15.68
C ILE A 25 6.53 7.21 16.72
N ILE A 26 6.17 7.30 18.00
CA ILE A 26 6.84 6.56 19.08
C ILE A 26 6.13 5.22 19.25
N PHE A 27 6.86 4.12 19.10
CA PHE A 27 6.40 2.78 19.52
C PHE A 27 7.15 2.37 20.78
N GLU A 28 6.44 2.30 21.90
CA GLU A 28 6.95 1.66 23.11
C GLU A 28 6.49 0.19 23.10
N VAL A 29 7.44 -0.74 22.94
CA VAL A 29 7.17 -2.18 22.86
C VAL A 29 7.52 -2.82 24.19
N VAL A 30 6.53 -2.88 25.09
CA VAL A 30 6.65 -3.56 26.38
C VAL A 30 6.20 -5.01 26.21
N GLU A 31 7.17 -5.92 26.10
CA GLU A 31 7.09 -7.39 26.30
C GLU A 31 5.95 -8.16 25.58
N PHE A 32 6.30 -8.95 24.56
CA PHE A 32 5.34 -9.74 23.77
C PHE A 32 5.33 -11.22 24.13
N LYS A 33 4.16 -11.72 24.56
CA LYS A 33 3.85 -13.15 24.69
C LYS A 33 3.12 -13.67 23.45
N LEU A 34 3.62 -14.78 22.90
CA LEU A 34 3.05 -15.50 21.76
C LEU A 34 1.73 -16.19 22.14
N THR A 35 0.60 -15.69 21.65
CA THR A 35 -0.49 -16.46 20.98
C THR A 35 -1.65 -15.54 20.57
N ASP A 36 -2.21 -15.81 19.38
CA ASP A 36 -3.24 -15.06 18.63
C ASP A 36 -2.93 -13.59 18.29
N LEU A 37 -2.71 -13.30 17.01
CA LEU A 37 -2.56 -11.91 16.55
C LEU A 37 -3.85 -11.13 16.78
N THR A 38 -3.74 -10.04 17.53
CA THR A 38 -4.75 -9.00 17.65
C THR A 38 -5.02 -8.32 16.29
N TRP A 39 -6.20 -7.72 16.13
CA TRP A 39 -6.51 -6.93 14.93
C TRP A 39 -5.54 -5.76 14.70
N GLN A 40 -4.98 -5.22 15.78
CA GLN A 40 -3.95 -4.19 15.72
C GLN A 40 -2.68 -4.71 15.04
N GLU A 41 -2.20 -5.90 15.40
CA GLU A 41 -1.00 -6.48 14.78
C GLU A 41 -1.23 -6.89 13.32
N ILE A 42 -2.43 -7.39 12.98
CA ILE A 42 -2.81 -7.65 11.58
C ILE A 42 -2.77 -6.33 10.79
N SER A 43 -3.31 -5.25 11.36
CA SER A 43 -3.36 -3.95 10.70
C SER A 43 -1.96 -3.36 10.51
N SER A 44 -1.10 -3.43 11.52
CA SER A 44 0.31 -2.98 11.42
C SER A 44 1.09 -3.76 10.35
N ARG A 45 0.91 -5.09 10.29
CA ARG A 45 1.55 -5.92 9.24
C ARG A 45 1.02 -5.58 7.85
N MET A 46 -0.27 -5.32 7.71
CA MET A 46 -0.85 -4.87 6.44
C MET A 46 -0.34 -3.49 6.03
N ILE A 47 -0.18 -2.55 6.97
CA ILE A 47 0.42 -1.24 6.69
C ILE A 47 1.81 -1.43 6.10
N LYS A 48 2.66 -2.26 6.72
CA LYS A 48 3.98 -2.58 6.18
C LYS A 48 3.92 -3.15 4.76
N ILE A 49 3.01 -4.10 4.50
CA ILE A 49 2.84 -4.69 3.16
C ILE A 49 2.44 -3.62 2.14
N TYR A 50 1.51 -2.73 2.48
CA TYR A 50 1.11 -1.64 1.60
C TYR A 50 2.24 -0.62 1.37
N SER A 51 3.05 -0.31 2.40
CA SER A 51 4.21 0.57 2.24
C SER A 51 5.29 -0.05 1.33
N LEU A 52 5.52 -1.37 1.44
CA LEU A 52 6.44 -2.08 0.55
C LEU A 52 5.93 -2.08 -0.90
N ALA A 53 4.62 -2.32 -1.10
CA ALA A 53 4.00 -2.24 -2.41
C ALA A 53 4.12 -0.83 -3.00
N ALA A 54 3.82 0.20 -2.19
CA ALA A 54 3.88 1.61 -2.61
C ALA A 54 5.28 2.07 -3.05
N THR A 55 6.32 1.35 -2.65
CA THR A 55 7.72 1.67 -2.95
C THR A 55 8.33 0.70 -3.96
N MET A 56 7.50 -0.04 -4.71
CA MET A 56 7.96 -0.99 -5.74
C MET A 56 8.73 -0.30 -6.87
N GLU A 57 8.18 0.77 -7.44
CA GLU A 57 8.76 1.45 -8.62
C GLU A 57 10.10 2.14 -8.35
N THR A 58 10.36 2.48 -7.09
CA THR A 58 11.63 3.06 -6.64
C THR A 58 12.54 2.02 -5.97
N ALA A 59 12.15 0.76 -5.95
CA ALA A 59 13.00 -0.30 -5.41
C ALA A 59 14.19 -0.53 -6.35
N GLU A 60 15.38 -0.67 -5.76
CA GLU A 60 16.59 -1.05 -6.50
C GLU A 60 16.42 -2.41 -7.20
N ASP A 61 15.65 -3.32 -6.56
CA ASP A 61 15.26 -4.60 -7.13
C ASP A 61 13.78 -4.88 -6.83
N GLU A 62 12.94 -4.73 -7.85
CA GLU A 62 11.50 -4.99 -7.78
C GLU A 62 11.17 -6.47 -7.46
N ILE A 63 12.03 -7.41 -7.86
CA ILE A 63 11.82 -8.84 -7.59
C ILE A 63 12.02 -9.11 -6.11
N VAL A 64 13.11 -8.61 -5.52
CA VAL A 64 13.36 -8.75 -4.08
C VAL A 64 12.22 -8.13 -3.28
N ARG A 65 11.76 -6.92 -3.67
CA ARG A 65 10.62 -6.26 -3.00
C ARG A 65 9.34 -7.08 -3.11
N LEU A 66 9.07 -7.67 -4.27
CA LEU A 66 7.92 -8.55 -4.45
C LEU A 66 8.01 -9.82 -3.58
N GLU A 67 9.19 -10.42 -3.45
CA GLU A 67 9.42 -11.57 -2.57
C GLU A 67 9.19 -11.22 -1.09
N GLU A 68 9.57 -10.01 -0.66
CA GLU A 68 9.28 -9.51 0.69
C GLU A 68 7.77 -9.37 0.93
N ILE A 69 7.04 -8.78 -0.03
CA ILE A 69 5.58 -8.66 0.01
C ILE A 69 4.93 -10.04 0.08
N ALA A 70 5.34 -10.97 -0.80
CA ALA A 70 4.81 -12.32 -0.87
C ALA A 70 5.03 -13.08 0.45
N SER A 71 6.22 -12.96 1.03
CA SER A 71 6.58 -13.59 2.30
C SER A 71 5.78 -13.02 3.47
N ALA A 72 5.57 -11.70 3.50
CA ALA A 72 4.76 -11.04 4.52
C ALA A 72 3.27 -11.43 4.44
N LEU A 73 2.72 -11.58 3.23
CA LEU A 73 1.36 -12.09 3.01
C LEU A 73 1.21 -13.55 3.46
N ALA A 74 2.19 -14.41 3.13
CA ALA A 74 2.20 -15.82 3.55
C ALA A 74 2.19 -15.96 5.08
N ALA A 75 3.02 -15.18 5.78
CA ALA A 75 3.08 -15.17 7.24
C ALA A 75 1.76 -14.72 7.91
N LEU A 76 0.96 -13.90 7.23
CA LEU A 76 -0.40 -13.57 7.68
C LEU A 76 -1.39 -14.72 7.39
N ALA A 77 -1.25 -15.39 6.26
CA ALA A 77 -2.17 -16.44 5.81
C ALA A 77 -2.13 -17.68 6.72
N GLU A 78 -0.93 -18.11 7.14
CA GLU A 78 -0.71 -19.27 8.04
C GLU A 78 -1.48 -19.16 9.37
N LYS A 79 -1.83 -17.94 9.79
CA LYS A 79 -2.53 -17.67 11.06
C LYS A 79 -4.05 -17.74 10.97
N LYS A 80 -4.59 -18.63 10.12
CA LYS A 80 -6.04 -18.78 9.84
C LYS A 80 -6.69 -17.47 9.37
N ARG A 81 -5.97 -16.68 8.56
CA ARG A 81 -6.46 -15.43 7.95
C ARG A 81 -6.40 -15.47 6.44
N LEU A 82 -6.34 -16.66 5.85
CA LEU A 82 -6.20 -16.87 4.42
C LEU A 82 -7.23 -16.08 3.60
N ASP A 83 -8.52 -16.08 3.99
CA ASP A 83 -9.55 -15.33 3.27
C ASP A 83 -9.34 -13.81 3.33
N PHE A 84 -8.86 -13.29 4.47
CA PHE A 84 -8.54 -11.89 4.61
C PHE A 84 -7.35 -11.52 3.71
N VAL A 85 -6.28 -12.33 3.74
CA VAL A 85 -5.10 -12.14 2.89
C VAL A 85 -5.47 -12.21 1.42
N ARG A 86 -6.27 -13.19 0.99
CA ARG A 86 -6.75 -13.32 -0.39
C ARG A 86 -7.54 -12.10 -0.86
N ARG A 87 -8.44 -11.55 -0.02
CA ARG A 87 -9.14 -10.29 -0.34
C ARG A 87 -8.20 -9.11 -0.50
N LYS A 88 -7.16 -9.02 0.34
CA LYS A 88 -6.16 -7.94 0.26
C LYS A 88 -5.22 -8.10 -0.93
N LEU A 89 -4.91 -9.34 -1.31
CA LEU A 89 -4.09 -9.66 -2.46
C LEU A 89 -4.71 -9.15 -3.77
N VAL A 90 -6.05 -9.12 -3.91
CA VAL A 90 -6.70 -8.51 -5.08
C VAL A 90 -6.24 -7.05 -5.26
N SER A 91 -6.39 -6.22 -4.22
CA SER A 91 -6.00 -4.80 -4.29
C SER A 91 -4.49 -4.60 -4.43
N LEU A 92 -3.68 -5.47 -3.81
CA LEU A 92 -2.22 -5.42 -3.99
C LEU A 92 -1.82 -5.82 -5.40
N SER A 93 -2.46 -6.83 -5.99
CA SER A 93 -2.22 -7.27 -7.36
C SER A 93 -2.61 -6.19 -8.35
N GLU A 94 -3.78 -5.55 -8.17
CA GLU A 94 -4.20 -4.39 -8.98
C GLU A 94 -3.12 -3.32 -8.99
N TYR A 95 -2.60 -2.98 -7.81
CA TYR A 95 -1.54 -1.99 -7.67
C TYR A 95 -0.25 -2.46 -8.36
N ILE A 96 0.34 -3.58 -7.94
CA ILE A 96 1.62 -4.08 -8.45
C ILE A 96 1.60 -4.22 -9.99
N LEU A 97 0.53 -4.79 -10.56
CA LEU A 97 0.38 -4.98 -12.00
C LEU A 97 0.25 -3.67 -12.79
N THR A 98 -0.15 -2.60 -12.12
CA THR A 98 -0.33 -1.28 -12.73
C THR A 98 0.96 -0.46 -12.66
N VAL A 99 1.68 -0.56 -11.55
CA VAL A 99 2.80 0.33 -11.23
C VAL A 99 4.16 -0.22 -11.64
N THR A 100 4.29 -1.55 -11.73
CA THR A 100 5.57 -2.19 -12.08
C THR A 100 5.59 -2.55 -13.55
N GLU A 101 6.80 -2.62 -14.12
CA GLU A 101 7.02 -3.20 -15.45
C GLU A 101 7.34 -4.69 -15.39
N LEU A 102 7.33 -5.27 -14.19
CA LEU A 102 7.52 -6.70 -13.99
C LEU A 102 6.57 -7.51 -14.86
N ASN A 103 7.12 -8.58 -15.42
CA ASN A 103 6.35 -9.54 -16.18
C ASN A 103 5.24 -10.14 -15.31
N GLU A 104 4.00 -10.11 -15.80
CA GLU A 104 2.82 -10.63 -15.08
C GLU A 104 2.98 -12.08 -14.61
N LYS A 105 3.51 -12.96 -15.48
CA LYS A 105 3.77 -14.35 -15.13
C LYS A 105 4.82 -14.44 -14.02
N ARG A 106 5.83 -13.56 -14.04
CA ARG A 106 6.83 -13.50 -12.97
C ARG A 106 6.20 -13.11 -11.63
N ILE A 107 5.30 -12.11 -11.62
CA ILE A 107 4.56 -11.72 -10.42
C ILE A 107 3.74 -12.89 -9.88
N ARG A 108 2.98 -13.53 -10.78
CA ARG A 108 2.16 -14.71 -10.46
C ARG A 108 2.99 -15.83 -9.83
N ASP A 109 4.10 -16.20 -10.45
CA ASP A 109 4.92 -17.33 -10.02
C ASP A 109 5.57 -17.08 -8.64
N ILE A 110 6.00 -15.84 -8.36
CA ILE A 110 6.56 -15.45 -7.05
C ILE A 110 5.49 -15.53 -5.95
N ILE A 111 4.31 -14.98 -6.22
CA ILE A 111 3.20 -15.01 -5.27
C ILE A 111 2.75 -16.45 -5.01
N GLU A 112 2.59 -17.28 -6.05
CA GLU A 112 2.18 -18.68 -5.92
C GLU A 112 3.16 -19.51 -5.08
N THR A 113 4.46 -19.26 -5.26
CA THR A 113 5.52 -19.97 -4.52
C THR A 113 5.41 -19.76 -3.00
N LYS A 114 4.95 -18.58 -2.55
CA LYS A 114 4.85 -18.24 -1.13
C LYS A 114 3.44 -18.39 -0.58
N LEU A 115 2.42 -18.21 -1.41
CA LEU A 115 1.01 -18.21 -1.05
C LEU A 115 0.22 -19.03 -2.07
N PRO A 116 0.04 -20.34 -1.84
CA PRO A 116 -0.67 -21.22 -2.77
C PRO A 116 -2.10 -20.75 -3.10
N GLY A 117 -2.43 -20.74 -4.39
CA GLY A 117 -3.65 -20.16 -4.95
C GLY A 117 -3.64 -18.63 -5.01
N GLY A 118 -2.54 -17.98 -4.65
CA GLY A 118 -2.33 -16.55 -4.80
C GLY A 118 -2.03 -16.17 -6.25
N GLY A 119 -1.37 -17.06 -7.01
CA GLY A 119 -1.12 -16.88 -8.44
C GLY A 119 -2.41 -16.73 -9.23
N ASP A 120 -3.42 -17.56 -8.95
CA ASP A 120 -4.74 -17.47 -9.61
C ASP A 120 -5.42 -16.11 -9.36
N ILE A 121 -5.20 -15.51 -8.19
CA ILE A 121 -5.72 -14.16 -7.85
C ILE A 121 -4.99 -13.10 -8.68
N VAL A 122 -3.67 -13.21 -8.84
CA VAL A 122 -2.88 -12.30 -9.67
C VAL A 122 -3.33 -12.41 -11.14
N GLU A 123 -3.46 -13.63 -11.65
CA GLU A 123 -3.84 -13.91 -13.03
C GLU A 123 -5.26 -13.39 -13.35
N SER A 124 -6.24 -13.70 -12.50
CA SER A 124 -7.61 -13.18 -12.65
C SER A 124 -7.69 -11.65 -12.52
N THR A 125 -6.86 -11.04 -11.67
CA THR A 125 -6.76 -9.58 -11.56
C THR A 125 -6.19 -8.98 -12.84
N ALA A 126 -5.13 -9.57 -13.39
CA ALA A 126 -4.52 -9.11 -14.62
C ALA A 126 -5.45 -9.26 -15.83
N GLU A 127 -6.19 -10.38 -15.93
CA GLU A 127 -7.23 -10.56 -16.94
C GLU A 127 -8.31 -9.49 -16.85
N ARG A 128 -8.76 -9.16 -15.63
CA ARG A 128 -9.73 -8.08 -15.43
C ARG A 128 -9.14 -6.74 -15.88
N LEU A 129 -7.91 -6.40 -15.50
CA LEU A 129 -7.25 -5.18 -15.96
C LEU A 129 -7.05 -5.13 -17.47
N ARG A 130 -6.82 -6.28 -18.13
CA ARG A 130 -6.76 -6.37 -19.60
C ARG A 130 -8.12 -6.15 -20.25
N LYS A 131 -9.20 -6.68 -19.66
CA LYS A 131 -10.59 -6.49 -20.14
C LYS A 131 -11.13 -5.08 -19.91
N GLU A 132 -10.87 -4.50 -18.73
CA GLU A 132 -11.21 -3.11 -18.39
C GLU A 132 -10.28 -2.12 -19.12
N GLY A 133 -9.11 -2.56 -19.60
CA GLY A 133 -8.06 -1.68 -20.11
C GLY A 133 -7.24 -1.13 -18.94
N ARG A 134 -5.91 -1.34 -18.95
CA ARG A 134 -5.02 -1.03 -17.80
C ARG A 134 -5.20 0.39 -17.26
N ARG A 135 -5.46 1.37 -18.14
CA ARG A 135 -5.72 2.76 -17.79
C ARG A 135 -7.02 2.92 -16.98
N GLU A 136 -8.13 2.35 -17.43
CA GLU A 136 -9.41 2.42 -16.72
C GLU A 136 -9.33 1.67 -15.38
N GLY A 137 -8.60 0.55 -15.36
CA GLY A 137 -8.29 -0.18 -14.12
C GLY A 137 -7.55 0.69 -13.11
N MET A 138 -6.49 1.39 -13.55
CA MET A 138 -5.72 2.33 -12.71
C MET A 138 -6.61 3.46 -12.18
N ALA A 139 -7.40 4.09 -13.04
CA ALA A 139 -8.31 5.18 -12.67
C ALA A 139 -9.32 4.73 -11.60
N LYS A 140 -9.89 3.53 -11.73
CA LYS A 140 -10.85 2.94 -10.78
C LYS A 140 -10.20 2.61 -9.43
N THR A 141 -8.99 2.07 -9.44
CA THR A 141 -8.21 1.79 -8.22
C THR A 141 -7.89 3.10 -7.48
N LEU A 142 -7.36 4.10 -8.16
CA LEU A 142 -7.04 5.40 -7.56
C LEU A 142 -8.30 6.12 -7.04
N THR A 143 -9.39 6.09 -7.80
CA THR A 143 -10.70 6.59 -7.32
C THR A 143 -11.10 5.94 -6.00
N THR A 144 -10.98 4.61 -5.90
CA THR A 144 -11.31 3.88 -4.67
C THR A 144 -10.38 4.24 -3.51
N GLN A 145 -9.10 4.45 -3.78
CA GLN A 145 -8.12 4.85 -2.76
C GLN A 145 -8.39 6.28 -2.24
N LEU A 146 -8.63 7.23 -3.15
CA LEU A 146 -8.99 8.61 -2.81
C LEU A 146 -10.29 8.64 -1.98
N LYS A 147 -11.33 7.89 -2.36
CA LYS A 147 -12.58 7.80 -1.57
C LYS A 147 -12.32 7.37 -0.13
N LYS A 148 -11.44 6.38 0.04
CA LYS A 148 -11.09 5.82 1.36
C LYS A 148 -10.26 6.81 2.17
N LYS A 149 -9.24 7.42 1.56
CA LYS A 149 -8.36 8.40 2.22
C LYS A 149 -9.15 9.59 2.75
N PHE A 150 -10.03 10.14 1.92
CA PHE A 150 -10.84 11.31 2.29
C PHE A 150 -12.17 10.98 2.97
N SER A 151 -12.45 9.69 3.20
CA SER A 151 -13.72 9.20 3.77
C SER A 151 -14.96 9.85 3.14
N SER A 152 -14.92 10.11 1.84
CA SER A 152 -15.94 10.87 1.11
C SER A 152 -16.07 10.37 -0.32
N GLU A 153 -17.23 10.63 -0.93
CA GLU A 153 -17.40 10.44 -2.36
C GLU A 153 -16.53 11.45 -3.12
N LEU A 154 -15.87 11.00 -4.19
CA LEU A 154 -15.11 11.92 -5.03
C LEU A 154 -16.08 12.91 -5.72
N PRO A 155 -15.74 14.22 -5.73
CA PRO A 155 -16.40 15.20 -6.56
C PRO A 155 -16.53 14.73 -8.02
N GLU A 156 -17.66 15.03 -8.64
CA GLU A 156 -18.00 14.52 -9.98
C GLU A 156 -17.02 15.01 -11.06
N ASP A 157 -16.52 16.24 -10.91
CA ASP A 157 -15.48 16.79 -11.77
C ASP A 157 -14.17 15.99 -11.71
N ILE A 158 -13.78 15.54 -10.52
CA ILE A 158 -12.58 14.71 -10.33
C ILE A 158 -12.81 13.32 -10.89
N LYS A 159 -13.98 12.70 -10.67
CA LYS A 159 -14.31 11.39 -11.26
C LYS A 159 -14.19 11.41 -12.78
N GLN A 160 -14.80 12.41 -13.42
CA GLN A 160 -14.75 12.56 -14.87
C GLN A 160 -13.34 12.86 -15.38
N SER A 161 -12.54 13.60 -14.61
CA SER A 161 -11.14 13.88 -14.95
C SER A 161 -10.28 12.62 -14.85
N MET A 162 -10.44 11.83 -13.78
CA MET A 162 -9.76 10.54 -13.61
C MET A 162 -10.10 9.53 -14.73
N GLU A 163 -11.36 9.49 -15.16
CA GLU A 163 -11.79 8.60 -16.25
C GLU A 163 -11.18 8.97 -17.61
N LYS A 164 -10.84 10.25 -17.81
CA LYS A 164 -10.27 10.78 -19.06
C LYS A 164 -8.76 10.95 -19.01
N ALA A 165 -8.17 10.99 -17.81
CA ALA A 165 -6.74 11.13 -17.59
C ALA A 165 -5.96 10.05 -18.33
N ASP A 166 -4.82 10.44 -18.90
CA ASP A 166 -3.90 9.47 -19.48
C ASP A 166 -3.16 8.70 -18.37
N ARG A 167 -2.27 7.80 -18.77
CA ARG A 167 -1.53 6.98 -17.81
C ARG A 167 -0.57 7.83 -16.96
N GLU A 168 0.01 8.89 -17.51
CA GLU A 168 1.03 9.70 -16.85
C GLU A 168 0.41 10.52 -15.72
N ASP A 169 -0.75 11.12 -15.96
CA ASP A 169 -1.48 11.86 -14.92
C ASP A 169 -1.98 10.95 -13.80
N LEU A 170 -2.46 9.74 -14.14
CA LEU A 170 -2.85 8.75 -13.15
C LEU A 170 -1.64 8.29 -12.31
N ILE A 171 -0.46 8.16 -12.94
CA ILE A 171 0.82 7.89 -12.28
C ILE A 171 1.19 9.01 -11.29
N LYS A 172 1.05 10.29 -11.68
CA LYS A 172 1.31 11.42 -10.76
C LYS A 172 0.44 11.34 -9.51
N ILE A 173 -0.85 11.04 -9.66
CA ILE A 173 -1.78 10.92 -8.53
C ILE A 173 -1.42 9.73 -7.65
N ARG A 174 -1.05 8.61 -8.28
CA ARG A 174 -0.58 7.41 -7.58
C ARG A 174 0.63 7.72 -6.71
N ASP A 175 1.64 8.39 -7.25
CA ASP A 175 2.91 8.61 -6.55
C ASP A 175 2.76 9.55 -5.36
N ASN A 176 1.80 10.48 -5.46
CA ASN A 176 1.51 11.43 -4.42
C ASN A 176 0.33 10.99 -3.52
N ILE A 177 -0.24 9.79 -3.69
CA ILE A 177 -1.52 9.41 -3.07
C ILE A 177 -1.52 9.53 -1.53
N PHE A 178 -0.37 9.30 -0.90
CA PHE A 178 -0.23 9.42 0.55
C PHE A 178 -0.01 10.86 1.01
N ASP A 179 0.58 11.70 0.16
CA ASP A 179 0.94 13.09 0.44
C ASP A 179 -0.17 14.09 0.11
N ILE A 180 -1.08 13.74 -0.81
CA ILE A 180 -2.22 14.59 -1.18
C ILE A 180 -3.04 14.91 0.08
N GLU A 181 -3.15 16.19 0.43
CA GLU A 181 -3.85 16.64 1.64
C GLU A 181 -5.35 16.87 1.41
N ASP A 182 -5.73 17.22 0.18
CA ASP A 182 -7.11 17.54 -0.18
C ASP A 182 -7.44 17.26 -1.66
N MET A 183 -8.72 17.47 -2.02
CA MET A 183 -9.22 17.26 -3.38
C MET A 183 -8.75 18.32 -4.39
N ASP A 184 -8.30 19.49 -3.94
CA ASP A 184 -7.76 20.53 -4.83
C ASP A 184 -6.37 20.15 -5.34
N GLU A 185 -5.57 19.47 -4.54
CA GLU A 185 -4.30 18.88 -5.00
C GLU A 185 -4.52 17.79 -6.05
N VAL A 186 -5.53 16.93 -5.89
CA VAL A 186 -5.91 15.96 -6.92
C VAL A 186 -6.26 16.67 -8.24
N ARG A 187 -7.00 17.78 -8.17
CA ARG A 187 -7.35 18.59 -9.35
C ARG A 187 -6.13 19.18 -10.05
N LYS A 188 -5.10 19.59 -9.30
CA LYS A 188 -3.84 20.11 -9.86
C LYS A 188 -3.08 19.00 -10.58
N LEU A 189 -3.00 17.81 -9.98
CA LEU A 189 -2.30 16.66 -10.58
C LEU A 189 -2.98 16.13 -11.85
N LEU A 190 -4.30 16.35 -11.98
CA LEU A 190 -5.09 16.04 -13.18
C LEU A 190 -5.07 17.14 -14.25
N LYS A 191 -4.35 18.25 -14.01
CA LYS A 191 -4.32 19.41 -14.90
C LYS A 191 -2.89 19.88 -15.12
N GLU A 192 -2.22 19.33 -16.13
CA GLU A 192 -1.06 19.94 -16.81
C GLU A 192 -1.05 19.58 -18.31
N ASP A 193 -1.98 20.17 -19.06
CA ASP A 193 -1.78 21.10 -20.20
C ASP A 193 -3.16 21.55 -20.75
#